data_AF-A0A6H1ZPY9-F1
#
_entry.id   AF-A0A6H1ZPY9-F1
#
_cell.length_a   1.000
_cell.length_b   1.000
_cell.length_c   1.000
_cell.angle_alpha   90.00
_cell.angle_beta   90.00
_cell.angle_gamma   90.00
#
_symmetry.space_group_name_H-M   'P 1'
#
loop_
_entity.id
_entity.type
_entity.pdbx_description
1 polymer ?
#
loop_
_entity_poly.entity_id
_entity_poly.type
_entity_poly.pdbx_seq_one_letter_code
_entity_poly.pdbx_strand_id
1 'polypeptide(L)'
;MDVRQKAHPILLTLVKIQRKYKKDYSWPAQLKLLELIKIYQGYKKSKATLNRWLRVIQDDKYLIRRRRVKKHPVYGLMFKSTLYKITIKGYRLLSSFGVDMSKEIAKYEKWLEEINPELKNERIKKEFDRADRADRHKEFMADIAEKLRKNFVAP
;
A
#
# COMPACT_ATOMS: atom_id res chain seq x y z
N MET A 1 5.90 9.70 -19.95
CA MET A 1 6.12 8.58 -19.01
C MET A 1 5.23 8.77 -17.81
N ASP A 2 4.30 7.84 -17.62
CA ASP A 2 3.28 7.85 -16.57
C ASP A 2 3.92 7.89 -15.16
N VAL A 3 3.28 8.58 -14.22
CA VAL A 3 3.75 8.66 -12.82
C VAL A 3 3.82 7.27 -12.21
N ARG A 4 2.86 6.39 -12.53
CA ARG A 4 2.84 5.02 -12.00
C ARG A 4 4.09 4.24 -12.41
N GLN A 5 4.54 4.38 -13.65
CA GLN A 5 5.76 3.75 -14.16
C GLN A 5 7.03 4.26 -13.46
N LYS A 6 7.08 5.56 -13.12
CA LYS A 6 8.19 6.15 -12.35
C LYS A 6 8.17 5.70 -10.89
N ALA A 7 6.97 5.56 -10.32
CA ALA A 7 6.74 5.19 -8.92
C ALA A 7 7.12 3.75 -8.64
N HIS A 8 6.72 2.82 -9.50
CA HIS A 8 6.86 1.39 -9.30
C HIS A 8 8.27 0.93 -8.87
N PRO A 9 9.37 1.20 -9.62
CA PRO A 9 10.70 0.69 -9.26
C PRO A 9 11.23 1.27 -7.94
N ILE A 10 10.84 2.50 -7.59
CA ILE A 10 11.23 3.14 -6.33
C ILE A 10 10.45 2.50 -5.18
N LEU A 11 9.12 2.46 -5.27
CA LEU A 11 8.26 1.93 -4.21
C LEU A 11 8.58 0.46 -3.92
N LEU A 12 8.77 -0.36 -4.96
CA LEU A 12 9.11 -1.78 -4.79
C LEU A 12 10.46 -1.97 -4.10
N THR A 13 11.45 -1.15 -4.46
CA THR A 13 12.76 -1.13 -3.78
C THR A 13 12.64 -0.75 -2.30
N LEU A 14 11.84 0.27 -1.99
CA LEU A 14 11.62 0.70 -0.61
C LEU A 14 10.86 -0.35 0.22
N VAL A 15 9.89 -1.07 -0.37
CA VAL A 15 9.20 -2.20 0.28
C VAL A 15 10.18 -3.32 0.63
N LYS A 16 11.08 -3.69 -0.30
CA LYS A 16 12.12 -4.70 -0.02
C LYS A 16 12.98 -4.30 1.19
N ILE A 17 13.35 -3.02 1.30
CA ILE A 17 14.09 -2.49 2.46
C ILE A 17 13.23 -2.55 3.74
N GLN A 18 11.98 -2.08 3.69
CA GLN A 18 11.06 -2.10 4.83
C GLN A 18 10.88 -3.52 5.39
N ARG A 19 10.67 -4.50 4.50
CA ARG A 19 10.54 -5.92 4.87
C ARG A 19 11.81 -6.49 5.48
N LYS A 20 12.97 -6.19 4.89
CA LYS A 20 14.28 -6.63 5.41
C LYS A 20 14.50 -6.15 6.85
N TYR A 21 14.20 -4.89 7.15
CA TYR A 21 14.45 -4.29 8.47
C TYR A 21 13.24 -4.34 9.42
N LYS A 22 12.10 -4.90 8.97
CA LYS A 22 10.84 -4.96 9.71
C LYS A 22 10.40 -3.57 10.24
N LYS A 23 10.54 -2.53 9.41
CA LYS A 23 10.13 -1.15 9.72
C LYS A 23 9.11 -0.65 8.68
N ASP A 24 8.19 0.21 9.09
CA ASP A 24 7.20 0.86 8.22
C ASP A 24 7.78 2.03 7.40
N TYR A 25 9.06 2.33 7.59
CA TYR A 25 9.82 3.32 6.86
C TYR A 25 11.17 2.78 6.42
N SER A 26 11.79 3.45 5.46
CA SER A 26 13.13 3.16 4.98
C SER A 26 13.94 4.45 4.96
N TRP A 27 15.26 4.39 5.14
CA TRP A 27 16.11 5.59 5.14
C TRP A 27 17.41 5.44 4.34
N PRO A 28 17.40 4.78 3.15
CA PRO A 28 18.60 4.67 2.35
C PRO A 28 19.13 6.06 1.95
N ALA A 29 20.45 6.23 1.97
CA ALA A 29 21.07 7.36 1.29
C ALA A 29 20.70 7.33 -0.20
N GLN A 30 20.65 8.50 -0.87
CA GLN A 30 20.22 8.56 -2.28
C GLN A 30 21.09 7.70 -3.21
N LEU A 31 22.40 7.67 -2.99
CA LEU A 31 23.32 6.82 -3.76
C LEU A 31 23.02 5.34 -3.51
N LYS A 32 22.76 4.95 -2.26
CA LYS A 32 22.37 3.58 -1.93
C LYS A 32 21.03 3.20 -2.57
N LEU A 33 20.08 4.14 -2.63
CA LEU A 33 18.80 3.90 -3.30
C LEU A 33 18.98 3.65 -4.80
N LEU A 34 19.85 4.41 -5.48
CA LEU A 34 20.20 4.15 -6.88
C LEU A 34 20.82 2.77 -7.08
N GLU A 35 21.75 2.39 -6.20
CA GLU A 35 22.39 1.07 -6.22
C GLU A 35 21.34 -0.05 -6.06
N LEU A 36 20.44 0.08 -5.09
CA LEU A 36 19.39 -0.91 -4.84
C LEU A 36 18.37 -0.98 -5.97
N ILE A 37 18.03 0.15 -6.61
CA ILE A 37 17.19 0.15 -7.81
C ILE A 37 17.89 -0.62 -8.94
N LYS A 38 19.20 -0.43 -9.13
CA LYS A 38 19.97 -1.20 -10.11
C LYS A 38 19.95 -2.69 -9.78
N ILE A 39 20.20 -3.07 -8.53
CA ILE A 39 20.25 -4.48 -8.10
C ILE A 39 18.88 -5.16 -8.22
N TYR A 40 17.82 -4.51 -7.73
CA TYR A 40 16.51 -5.14 -7.63
C TYR A 40 15.64 -5.01 -8.87
N GLN A 41 15.91 -4.02 -9.73
CA GLN A 41 15.05 -3.68 -10.87
C GLN A 41 15.82 -3.60 -12.20
N GLY A 42 17.16 -3.73 -12.19
CA GLY A 42 17.98 -3.65 -13.39
C GLY A 42 18.15 -2.24 -13.97
N TYR A 43 17.56 -1.20 -13.38
CA TYR A 43 17.64 0.16 -13.93
C TYR A 43 18.84 0.95 -13.42
N LYS A 44 19.63 1.50 -14.34
CA LYS A 44 20.62 2.54 -14.03
C LYS A 44 20.01 3.91 -14.29
N LYS A 45 20.02 4.78 -13.27
CA LYS A 45 19.53 6.17 -13.36
C LYS A 45 20.52 7.13 -12.71
N SER A 46 20.51 8.39 -13.17
CA SER A 46 21.27 9.46 -12.53
C SER A 46 20.58 9.92 -11.24
N LYS A 47 21.36 10.55 -10.35
CA LYS A 47 20.85 11.17 -9.13
C LYS A 47 19.79 12.24 -9.42
N ALA A 48 19.98 13.03 -10.48
CA ALA A 48 19.02 14.05 -10.91
C ALA A 48 17.68 13.42 -11.30
N THR A 49 17.69 12.34 -12.09
CA THR A 49 16.47 11.63 -12.49
C THR A 49 15.76 11.01 -11.29
N LEU A 50 16.50 10.39 -10.36
CA LEU A 50 15.91 9.88 -9.12
C LEU A 50 15.23 11.00 -8.33
N ASN A 51 15.86 12.17 -8.21
CA ASN A 51 15.26 13.31 -7.50
C ASN A 51 13.98 13.81 -8.19
N ARG A 52 13.95 13.88 -9.52
CA ARG A 52 12.74 14.24 -10.28
C ARG A 52 11.63 13.21 -10.04
N TRP A 53 11.94 11.91 -10.09
CA TRP A 53 10.96 10.86 -9.84
C TRP A 53 10.44 10.92 -8.40
N LEU A 54 11.33 11.04 -7.41
CA LEU A 54 10.95 11.18 -6.01
C LEU A 54 10.07 12.40 -5.74
N ARG A 55 10.28 13.51 -6.45
CA ARG A 55 9.42 14.70 -6.37
C ARG A 55 8.02 14.38 -6.90
N VAL A 56 7.92 13.88 -8.12
CA VAL A 56 6.63 13.53 -8.76
C VAL A 56 5.83 12.53 -7.91
N ILE A 57 6.48 11.49 -7.38
CA ILE A 57 5.84 10.47 -6.53
C ILE A 57 5.36 11.05 -5.20
N GLN A 58 6.10 12.03 -4.66
CA GLN A 58 5.72 12.74 -3.44
C GLN A 58 4.54 13.70 -3.68
N ASP A 59 4.58 14.46 -4.78
CA ASP A 59 3.51 15.37 -5.18
C ASP A 59 2.19 14.60 -5.37
N ASP A 60 2.25 13.41 -5.95
CA ASP A 60 1.10 12.50 -6.11
C ASP A 60 0.71 11.73 -4.84
N LYS A 61 1.37 12.00 -3.71
CA LYS A 61 1.09 11.41 -2.39
C LYS A 61 1.28 9.89 -2.30
N TYR A 62 2.10 9.30 -3.16
CA TYR A 62 2.48 7.87 -3.05
C TYR A 62 3.57 7.64 -1.99
N LEU A 63 4.36 8.67 -1.70
CA LEU A 63 5.52 8.60 -0.82
C LEU A 63 5.66 9.87 0.01
N ILE A 64 5.90 9.73 1.31
CA ILE A 64 6.27 10.82 2.20
C ILE A 64 7.78 10.79 2.41
N ARG A 65 8.40 11.96 2.26
CA ARG A 65 9.83 12.17 2.53
C ARG A 65 10.01 13.08 3.72
N ARG A 66 10.81 12.66 4.70
CA ARG A 66 11.18 13.47 5.87
C ARG A 66 12.70 13.53 5.98
N ARG A 67 13.27 14.74 6.04
CA ARG A 67 14.72 14.91 6.24
C ARG A 67 15.05 14.54 7.68
N ARG A 68 16.09 13.72 7.86
CA ARG A 68 16.66 13.41 9.16
C ARG A 68 17.84 14.32 9.39
N VAL A 69 17.76 15.10 10.46
CA VAL A 69 18.78 16.04 10.88
C VAL A 69 19.31 15.56 12.23
N LYS A 70 20.61 15.72 12.46
CA LYS A 70 21.27 15.45 13.73
C LYS A 70 21.98 16.72 14.19
N LYS A 71 21.90 17.03 15.49
CA LYS A 71 22.71 18.10 16.09
C LYS A 71 24.17 17.63 16.18
N HIS A 72 25.07 18.39 15.59
CA HIS A 72 26.51 18.26 15.68
C HIS A 72 27.04 19.33 16.65
N PRO A 73 28.02 19.01 17.50
CA PRO A 73 28.52 19.95 18.51
C PRO A 73 29.09 21.24 17.90
N VAL A 74 29.87 21.14 16.81
CA VAL A 74 30.49 22.29 16.13
C VAL A 74 29.58 22.94 15.08
N TYR A 75 29.12 22.16 14.08
CA TYR A 75 28.42 22.69 12.90
C TYR A 75 26.90 22.84 13.05
N GLY A 76 26.34 22.64 14.26
CA GLY A 76 24.90 22.76 14.49
C GLY A 76 24.08 21.65 13.81
N LEU A 77 22.99 21.99 13.13
CA LEU A 77 22.07 21.02 12.53
C LEU A 77 22.62 20.45 11.20
N MET A 78 23.05 19.19 11.22
CA MET A 78 23.55 18.48 10.04
C MET A 78 22.54 17.51 9.45
N PHE A 79 22.35 17.55 8.13
CA PHE A 79 21.57 16.55 7.41
C PHE A 79 22.27 15.18 7.44
N LYS A 80 21.54 14.14 7.87
CA LYS A 80 22.05 12.77 7.94
C LYS A 80 21.53 11.91 6.79
N SER A 81 20.22 11.86 6.63
CA SER A 81 19.59 11.08 5.54
C SER A 81 18.15 11.53 5.30
N THR A 82 17.47 10.92 4.33
CA THR A 82 16.02 11.10 4.15
C THR A 82 15.32 9.81 4.57
N LEU A 83 14.27 9.94 5.36
CA LEU A 83 13.31 8.89 5.67
C LEU A 83 12.22 8.91 4.61
N TYR A 84 11.89 7.73 4.12
CA TYR A 84 10.88 7.45 3.12
C TYR A 84 9.81 6.56 3.76
N LYS A 85 8.57 7.05 3.77
CA LYS A 85 7.40 6.29 4.23
C LYS A 85 6.41 6.18 3.08
N ILE A 86 6.09 4.95 2.70
CA ILE A 86 5.10 4.68 1.64
C ILE A 86 3.71 4.92 2.24
N THR A 87 2.86 5.61 1.48
CA THR A 87 1.48 5.89 1.91
C THR A 87 0.57 4.72 1.55
N ILE A 88 -0.66 4.72 2.07
CA ILE A 88 -1.68 3.76 1.65
C ILE A 88 -1.92 3.79 0.14
N LYS A 89 -1.86 4.98 -0.48
CA LYS A 89 -1.96 5.15 -1.93
C LYS A 89 -0.79 4.48 -2.65
N GLY A 90 0.42 4.57 -2.10
CA GLY A 90 1.61 3.88 -2.60
C GLY A 90 1.49 2.36 -2.52
N TYR A 91 0.98 1.83 -1.41
CA TYR A 91 0.75 0.39 -1.25
C TYR A 91 -0.33 -0.14 -2.18
N ARG A 92 -1.46 0.58 -2.34
CA ARG A 92 -2.50 0.23 -3.30
C ARG A 92 -1.99 0.23 -4.74
N LEU A 93 -1.13 1.18 -5.09
CA LEU A 93 -0.47 1.19 -6.40
C LEU A 93 0.38 -0.08 -6.60
N LEU A 94 1.21 -0.46 -5.62
CA LEU A 94 2.00 -1.70 -5.70
C LEU A 94 1.12 -2.95 -5.80
N SER A 95 -0.01 -2.97 -5.08
CA SER A 95 -0.99 -4.06 -5.18
C SER A 95 -1.59 -4.16 -6.58
N SER A 96 -1.85 -3.04 -7.27
CA SER A 96 -2.28 -3.06 -8.67
C SER A 96 -1.23 -3.61 -9.65
N PHE A 97 0.04 -3.68 -9.24
CA PHE A 97 1.13 -4.33 -9.97
C PHE A 97 1.36 -5.79 -9.54
N GLY A 98 0.43 -6.39 -8.77
CA GLY A 98 0.51 -7.79 -8.34
C GLY A 98 1.43 -8.03 -7.14
N VAL A 99 1.90 -6.98 -6.45
CA VAL A 99 2.67 -7.14 -5.22
C VAL A 99 1.71 -7.36 -4.05
N ASP A 100 1.87 -8.46 -3.31
CA ASP A 100 1.08 -8.65 -2.08
C ASP A 100 1.44 -7.58 -1.05
N MET A 101 0.50 -6.65 -0.84
CA MET A 101 0.58 -5.56 0.13
C MET A 101 -0.55 -5.64 1.16
N SER A 102 -1.24 -6.79 1.23
CA SER A 102 -2.48 -6.96 2.01
C SER A 102 -2.24 -6.68 3.50
N LYS A 103 -1.09 -7.12 4.02
CA LYS A 103 -0.70 -6.92 5.43
C LYS A 103 -0.50 -5.44 5.76
N GLU A 104 0.23 -4.72 4.91
CA GLU A 104 0.54 -3.31 5.11
C GLU A 104 -0.72 -2.43 4.97
N ILE A 105 -1.62 -2.77 4.03
CA ILE A 105 -2.92 -2.12 3.84
C ILE A 105 -3.82 -2.36 5.07
N ALA A 106 -4.00 -3.61 5.48
CA ALA A 106 -4.83 -3.96 6.63
C ALA A 106 -4.34 -3.30 7.93
N LYS A 107 -3.02 -3.24 8.14
CA LYS A 107 -2.43 -2.55 9.29
C LYS A 107 -2.79 -1.06 9.31
N TYR A 108 -2.78 -0.41 8.15
CA TYR A 108 -3.13 1.00 8.04
C TYR A 108 -4.63 1.24 8.26
N GLU A 109 -5.49 0.38 7.70
CA GLU A 109 -6.94 0.47 7.86
C GLU A 109 -7.35 0.25 9.33
N LYS A 110 -6.74 -0.71 10.02
CA LYS A 110 -6.91 -0.89 11.47
C LYS A 110 -6.52 0.37 12.26
N TRP A 111 -5.39 0.99 11.93
CA TRP A 111 -4.95 2.23 12.58
C TRP A 111 -5.92 3.40 12.31
N LEU A 112 -6.50 3.48 11.11
CA LEU A 112 -7.52 4.49 10.80
C LEU A 112 -8.79 4.29 11.64
N GLU A 113 -9.21 3.05 11.85
CA GLU A 113 -10.37 2.71 12.69
C GLU A 113 -10.13 3.02 14.17
N GLU A 114 -8.89 2.88 14.64
CA GLU A 114 -8.51 3.28 16.00
C GLU A 114 -8.59 4.81 16.19
N ILE A 115 -8.29 5.58 15.15
CA ILE A 115 -8.35 7.07 15.20
C ILE A 115 -9.76 7.59 14.94
N ASN A 116 -10.51 6.95 14.05
CA ASN A 116 -11.85 7.34 13.70
C ASN A 116 -12.82 6.16 13.86
N PRO A 117 -13.47 6.03 15.03
CA PRO A 117 -14.40 4.95 15.33
C PRO A 117 -15.62 4.91 14.39
N GLU A 118 -16.01 6.02 13.77
CA GLU A 118 -17.14 6.06 12.84
C GLU A 118 -16.87 5.18 11.60
N LEU A 119 -15.64 5.19 11.09
CA LEU A 119 -15.23 4.33 9.97
C LEU A 119 -15.35 2.85 10.33
N LYS A 120 -15.06 2.49 11.58
CA LYS A 120 -15.21 1.12 12.09
C LYS A 120 -16.68 0.70 12.07
N ASN A 121 -17.57 1.58 12.55
CA ASN A 121 -19.01 1.33 12.57
C ASN A 121 -19.58 1.18 11.15
N GLU A 122 -19.13 2.01 10.20
CA GLU A 122 -19.52 1.87 8.80
C GLU A 122 -19.05 0.55 8.17
N ARG A 123 -17.82 0.10 8.49
CA ARG A 123 -17.32 -1.19 7.99
C ARG A 123 -18.16 -2.33 8.53
N ILE A 124 -18.43 -2.36 9.84
CA ILE A 124 -19.25 -3.38 10.49
C ILE A 124 -20.66 -3.41 9.88
N LYS A 125 -21.27 -2.24 9.67
CA LYS A 125 -22.57 -2.12 9.00
C LYS A 125 -22.54 -2.72 7.59
N LYS A 126 -21.52 -2.39 6.78
CA LYS A 126 -21.36 -2.95 5.43
C LYS A 126 -21.12 -4.45 5.43
N GLU A 127 -20.40 -4.99 6.42
CA GLU A 127 -20.17 -6.42 6.59
C GLU A 127 -21.47 -7.14 6.98
N PHE A 128 -22.23 -6.59 7.91
CA PHE A 128 -23.55 -7.09 8.28
C PHE A 128 -24.50 -7.10 7.08
N ASP A 129 -24.58 -5.98 6.34
CA ASP A 129 -25.40 -5.87 5.12
C ASP A 129 -24.96 -6.85 4.02
N ARG A 130 -23.70 -7.28 4.00
CA ARG A 130 -23.20 -8.30 3.06
C ARG A 130 -23.57 -9.71 3.51
N ALA A 131 -23.45 -10.00 4.79
CA ALA A 131 -23.84 -11.29 5.36
C ALA A 131 -25.34 -11.53 5.19
N ASP A 132 -26.16 -10.55 5.56
CA ASP A 132 -27.62 -10.61 5.41
C ASP A 132 -28.06 -10.77 3.94
N ARG A 133 -27.32 -10.17 2.99
CA ARG A 133 -27.55 -10.43 1.55
C ARG A 133 -27.14 -11.83 1.12
N ALA A 134 -26.06 -12.38 1.66
CA ALA A 134 -25.60 -13.72 1.35
C ALA A 134 -26.57 -14.79 1.88
N ASP A 135 -27.11 -14.59 3.08
CA ASP A 135 -28.11 -15.47 3.67
C ASP A 135 -29.42 -15.47 2.86
N ARG A 136 -29.94 -14.28 2.52
CA ARG A 136 -31.11 -14.16 1.64
C ARG A 136 -30.89 -14.80 0.27
N HIS A 137 -29.69 -14.68 -0.29
CA HIS A 137 -29.37 -15.34 -1.56
C HIS A 137 -29.38 -16.87 -1.43
N LYS A 138 -28.88 -17.41 -0.31
CA LYS A 138 -28.88 -18.84 -0.03
C LYS A 138 -30.31 -19.38 0.13
N GLU A 139 -31.17 -18.66 0.86
CA GLU A 139 -32.59 -18.99 0.99
C GLU A 139 -33.31 -19.00 -0.36
N PHE A 140 -33.08 -17.96 -1.18
CA PHE A 140 -33.63 -17.87 -2.53
C PHE A 140 -33.20 -19.04 -3.43
N MET A 141 -31.91 -19.41 -3.39
CA MET A 141 -31.41 -20.56 -4.17
C MET A 141 -31.98 -21.90 -3.68
N ALA A 142 -32.27 -22.03 -2.38
CA ALA A 142 -32.93 -23.21 -1.82
C ALA A 142 -34.39 -23.34 -2.28
N ASP A 143 -35.15 -22.24 -2.29
CA ASP A 143 -36.53 -22.20 -2.80
C ASP A 143 -36.59 -22.55 -4.30
N ILE A 144 -35.67 -22.02 -5.11
CA ILE A 144 -35.55 -22.41 -6.52
C ILE A 144 -35.30 -23.91 -6.66
N ALA A 145 -34.35 -24.46 -5.90
CA ALA A 145 -34.03 -25.88 -5.95
C ALA A 145 -35.21 -26.76 -5.55
N GLU A 146 -36.02 -26.34 -4.56
CA GLU A 146 -37.23 -27.04 -4.15
C GLU A 146 -38.32 -27.00 -5.23
N LYS A 147 -38.56 -25.83 -5.85
CA LYS A 147 -39.51 -25.68 -6.96
C LYS A 147 -39.13 -26.54 -8.17
N LEU A 148 -37.85 -26.57 -8.53
CA LEU A 148 -37.36 -27.43 -9.60
C LEU A 148 -37.58 -28.91 -9.25
N ARG A 149 -37.26 -29.35 -8.02
CA ARG A 149 -37.53 -30.74 -7.58
C ARG A 149 -39.01 -31.10 -7.71
N LYS A 150 -39.93 -30.22 -7.31
CA LYS A 150 -41.38 -30.47 -7.44
C LYS A 150 -41.84 -30.59 -8.89
N ASN A 151 -41.28 -29.78 -9.80
CA ASN A 151 -41.64 -29.81 -11.22
C ASN A 151 -41.11 -31.07 -11.96
N PHE A 152 -40.02 -31.69 -11.49
CA PHE A 152 -39.47 -32.91 -12.08
C PHE A 152 -40.05 -34.22 -11.51
N VAL A 153 -40.91 -34.15 -10.47
CA VAL A 153 -41.54 -35.31 -9.82
C VAL A 153 -43.04 -35.44 -10.16
N ALA A 154 -43.59 -34.51 -10.95
CA ALA A 154 -44.92 -34.65 -11.50
C ALA A 154 -44.90 -35.63 -12.70
N PRO A 155 -45.64 -36.77 -12.65
CA PRO A 155 -45.73 -37.73 -13.75
C PRO A 155 -46.47 -37.19 -14.98
#